data_AF-A0A1Q5GYP8-F1
#
_entry.id   AF-A0A1Q5GYP8-F1
#
_cell.length_a   1.000
_cell.length_b   1.000
_cell.length_c   1.000
_cell.angle_alpha   90.00
_cell.angle_beta   90.00
_cell.angle_gamma   90.00
#
_symmetry.space_group_name_H-M   'P 1'
#
loop_
_entity.id
_entity.type
_entity.pdbx_description
1 polymer ?
#
loop_
_entity_poly.entity_id
_entity_poly.type
_entity_poly.pdbx_seq_one_letter_code
_entity_poly.pdbx_strand_id
1 'polypeptide(L)'
;MPVGSVELSREQVAAGLYVQFAALPELPKHFTDVELLDVLARALDAHGLAGLDDARRELEALPLDDRTATRAYACAYRLCVEHWYRDALCEQLSAGELTLALYASDIEVTRDRSALDRLSEVDGHLSEGVSRLGARTLALYGDEVEREFDHPDHRVPFAELSETYRALMPDARRRRFCRDLAVSRQWAAPRPLLVVFDEGGYAVGAVPPENPHLIAFHRAFLPRSRRAQMGSAA
;
A
#
# COMPACT_ATOMS: atom_id res chain seq x y z
N MET A 1 -6.64 -2.61 17.14
CA MET A 1 -5.54 -1.79 17.70
C MET A 1 -5.83 -1.56 19.19
N PRO A 2 -5.02 -2.12 20.10
CA PRO A 2 -5.24 -2.11 21.54
C PRO A 2 -4.87 -0.75 22.12
N VAL A 3 -5.85 -0.11 22.73
CA VAL A 3 -5.69 1.13 23.50
C VAL A 3 -6.17 0.84 24.91
N GLY A 4 -5.26 0.84 25.88
CA GLY A 4 -5.59 0.41 27.24
C GLY A 4 -6.11 -1.04 27.27
N SER A 5 -7.36 -1.22 27.73
CA SER A 5 -8.00 -2.54 27.84
C SER A 5 -8.95 -2.89 26.68
N VAL A 6 -9.06 -2.05 25.65
CA VAL A 6 -9.99 -2.26 24.53
C VAL A 6 -9.24 -2.38 23.21
N GLU A 7 -9.84 -3.12 22.28
CA GLU A 7 -9.34 -3.25 20.91
C GLU A 7 -10.24 -2.46 19.96
N LEU A 8 -9.66 -1.45 19.29
CA LEU A 8 -10.35 -0.59 18.34
C LEU A 8 -10.18 -1.07 16.90
N SER A 9 -11.21 -0.92 16.07
CA SER A 9 -11.09 -1.06 14.62
C SER A 9 -10.33 0.11 14.00
N ARG A 10 -9.82 -0.04 12.77
CA ARG A 10 -9.13 1.05 12.05
C ARG A 10 -10.01 2.28 11.91
N GLU A 11 -11.29 2.08 11.64
CA GLU A 11 -12.27 3.15 11.47
C GLU A 11 -12.54 3.87 12.79
N GLN A 12 -12.52 3.15 13.92
CA GLN A 12 -12.62 3.75 15.26
C GLN A 12 -11.35 4.51 15.65
N VAL A 13 -10.16 4.03 15.24
CA VAL A 13 -8.91 4.77 15.39
C VAL A 13 -8.96 6.07 14.59
N ALA A 14 -9.39 6.01 13.33
CA ALA A 14 -9.54 7.19 12.49
C ALA A 14 -10.56 8.19 13.08
N ALA A 15 -11.70 7.70 13.59
CA ALA A 15 -12.69 8.52 14.27
C ALA A 15 -12.14 9.20 15.52
N GLY A 16 -11.38 8.48 16.35
CA GLY A 16 -10.74 9.03 17.54
C GLY A 16 -9.73 10.13 17.24
N LEU A 17 -8.91 9.93 16.21
CA LEU A 17 -7.99 10.96 15.73
C LEU A 17 -8.75 12.15 15.11
N TYR A 18 -9.83 11.90 14.38
CA TYR A 18 -10.67 12.93 13.76
C TYR A 18 -11.28 13.88 14.80
N VAL A 19 -11.95 13.37 15.83
CA VAL A 19 -12.57 14.20 16.86
C VAL A 19 -11.55 15.03 17.64
N GLN A 20 -10.35 14.49 17.84
CA GLN A 20 -9.30 15.20 18.55
C GLN A 20 -8.56 16.22 17.67
N PHE A 21 -8.40 15.96 16.37
CA PHE A 21 -7.86 16.96 15.43
C PHE A 21 -8.73 18.21 15.33
N ALA A 22 -10.05 18.09 15.56
CA ALA A 22 -10.95 19.23 15.65
C ALA A 22 -10.88 19.96 17.01
N ALA A 23 -10.44 19.28 18.07
CA ALA A 23 -10.56 19.75 19.46
C ALA A 23 -9.25 20.25 20.11
N LEU A 24 -8.05 20.00 19.55
CA LEU A 24 -6.77 20.38 20.19
C LEU A 24 -5.78 21.13 19.27
N PRO A 25 -5.20 22.26 19.74
CA PRO A 25 -4.13 23.00 19.04
C PRO A 25 -2.70 22.49 19.31
N GLU A 26 -2.50 21.44 20.13
CA GLU A 26 -1.18 21.06 20.66
C GLU A 26 -0.58 19.77 20.06
N LEU A 27 -0.95 19.38 18.85
CA LEU A 27 -0.14 18.39 18.14
C LEU A 27 1.06 19.08 17.51
N PRO A 28 2.30 18.62 17.76
CA PRO A 28 3.44 19.16 17.04
C PRO A 28 3.22 19.00 15.54
N LYS A 29 3.82 19.90 14.76
CA LYS A 29 3.67 19.90 13.29
C LYS A 29 4.07 18.55 12.66
N HIS A 30 4.97 17.83 13.33
CA HIS A 30 5.37 16.47 13.01
C HIS A 30 5.15 15.60 14.24
N PHE A 31 4.04 14.85 14.25
CA PHE A 31 3.67 13.99 15.38
C PHE A 31 4.18 12.56 15.20
N THR A 32 4.75 12.03 16.28
CA THR A 32 5.21 10.64 16.44
C THR A 32 4.04 9.69 16.71
N ASP A 33 4.26 8.38 16.64
CA ASP A 33 3.22 7.39 16.94
C ASP A 33 2.82 7.39 18.41
N VAL A 34 3.75 7.68 19.32
CA VAL A 34 3.47 7.87 20.76
C VAL A 34 2.44 8.99 20.96
N GLU A 35 2.63 10.13 20.29
CA GLU A 35 1.71 11.27 20.42
C GLU A 35 0.32 10.96 19.84
N LEU A 36 0.25 10.18 18.76
CA LEU A 36 -1.02 9.73 18.20
C LEU A 36 -1.74 8.72 19.09
N LEU A 37 -1.00 7.81 19.73
CA LEU A 37 -1.56 6.86 20.71
C LEU A 37 -2.13 7.59 21.92
N ASP A 38 -1.42 8.60 22.43
CA ASP A 38 -1.91 9.44 23.53
C ASP A 38 -3.17 10.22 23.15
N VAL A 39 -3.23 10.76 21.92
CA VAL A 39 -4.44 11.41 21.40
C VAL A 39 -5.60 10.43 21.35
N LEU A 40 -5.36 9.22 20.85
CA LEU A 40 -6.39 8.19 20.73
C LEU A 40 -6.89 7.73 22.10
N ALA A 41 -6.00 7.56 23.08
CA ALA A 41 -6.37 7.25 24.46
C ALA A 41 -7.27 8.34 25.06
N ARG A 42 -6.89 9.62 24.89
CA ARG A 42 -7.74 10.76 25.32
C ARG A 42 -9.10 10.77 24.63
N ALA A 43 -9.16 10.47 23.33
CA ALA A 43 -10.42 10.39 22.60
C ALA A 43 -11.33 9.30 23.18
N LEU A 44 -10.77 8.13 23.47
CA LEU A 44 -11.48 7.01 24.07
C LEU A 44 -11.95 7.34 25.48
N ASP A 45 -11.12 7.97 26.30
CA ASP A 45 -11.49 8.39 27.67
C ASP A 45 -12.61 9.43 27.66
N ALA A 46 -12.59 10.37 26.71
CA ALA A 46 -13.56 11.45 26.64
C ALA A 46 -14.92 11.02 26.06
N HIS A 47 -14.92 10.14 25.05
CA HIS A 47 -16.12 9.82 24.27
C HIS A 47 -16.62 8.38 24.47
N GLY A 48 -15.77 7.50 24.99
CA GLY A 48 -16.03 6.06 25.03
C GLY A 48 -16.21 5.44 23.63
N LEU A 49 -16.43 4.13 23.57
CA LEU A 49 -16.61 3.42 22.31
C LEU A 49 -17.83 3.92 21.51
N ALA A 50 -18.94 4.17 22.20
CA ALA A 50 -20.17 4.65 21.56
C ALA A 50 -19.97 6.02 20.90
N GLY A 51 -19.27 6.94 21.57
CA GLY A 51 -18.97 8.25 21.00
C GLY A 51 -17.98 8.18 19.83
N LEU A 52 -17.04 7.24 19.85
CA LEU A 52 -16.18 6.98 18.68
C LEU A 52 -16.98 6.41 17.48
N ASP A 53 -18.02 5.61 17.72
CA ASP A 53 -18.89 5.12 16.65
C ASP A 53 -19.78 6.22 16.06
N ASP A 54 -20.20 7.20 16.86
CA ASP A 54 -20.89 8.39 16.38
C ASP A 54 -19.95 9.23 15.51
N ALA A 55 -18.75 9.52 16.01
CA ALA A 55 -17.70 10.22 15.28
C ALA A 55 -17.29 9.52 13.98
N ARG A 56 -17.28 8.18 13.97
CA ARG A 56 -17.03 7.39 12.76
C ARG A 56 -18.07 7.68 11.68
N ARG A 57 -19.35 7.76 12.05
CA ARG A 57 -20.44 8.08 11.11
C ARG A 57 -20.31 9.51 10.58
N GLU A 58 -19.88 10.45 11.41
CA GLU A 58 -19.59 11.82 10.96
C GLU A 58 -18.41 11.86 9.99
N LEU A 59 -17.31 11.18 10.33
CA LEU A 59 -16.11 11.05 9.49
C LEU A 59 -16.44 10.41 8.13
N GLU A 60 -17.27 9.36 8.10
CA GLU A 60 -17.72 8.68 6.88
C GLU A 60 -18.63 9.55 6.00
N ALA A 61 -19.35 10.51 6.60
CA ALA A 61 -20.22 11.43 5.88
C ALA A 61 -19.46 12.59 5.19
N LEU A 62 -18.17 12.78 5.51
CA LEU A 62 -17.37 13.84 4.91
C LEU A 62 -17.07 13.60 3.43
N PRO A 63 -16.90 14.68 2.63
CA PRO A 63 -16.50 14.58 1.23
C PRO A 63 -15.17 13.82 1.04
N LEU A 64 -15.02 13.18 -0.12
CA LEU A 64 -13.85 12.35 -0.42
C LEU A 64 -12.54 13.15 -0.61
N ASP A 65 -12.60 14.46 -0.71
CA ASP A 65 -11.44 15.35 -0.77
C ASP A 65 -11.20 16.10 0.55
N ASP A 66 -11.93 15.75 1.61
CA ASP A 66 -11.75 16.36 2.92
C ASP A 66 -10.35 16.03 3.48
N ARG A 67 -9.58 17.09 3.73
CA ARG A 67 -8.19 17.00 4.19
C ARG A 67 -8.08 16.46 5.62
N THR A 68 -9.08 16.74 6.46
CA THR A 68 -9.11 16.32 7.86
C THR A 68 -9.41 14.83 7.93
N ALA A 69 -10.42 14.38 7.19
CA ALA A 69 -10.72 12.96 7.04
C ALA A 69 -9.50 12.21 6.48
N THR A 70 -8.86 12.77 5.46
CA THR A 70 -7.69 12.17 4.85
C THR A 70 -6.53 12.00 5.81
N ARG A 71 -6.24 13.04 6.59
CA ARG A 71 -5.20 12.97 7.61
C ARG A 71 -5.53 11.98 8.72
N ALA A 72 -6.77 11.93 9.19
CA ALA A 72 -7.21 11.01 10.24
C ALA A 72 -7.04 9.55 9.82
N TYR A 73 -7.49 9.19 8.61
CA TYR A 73 -7.31 7.84 8.08
C TYR A 73 -5.84 7.49 7.85
N ALA A 74 -5.03 8.40 7.31
CA ALA A 74 -3.60 8.15 7.09
C ALA A 74 -2.85 7.88 8.41
N CYS A 75 -3.16 8.66 9.46
CA CYS A 75 -2.58 8.46 10.79
C CYS A 75 -3.07 7.15 11.44
N ALA A 76 -4.36 6.84 11.31
CA ALA A 76 -4.94 5.59 11.81
C ALA A 76 -4.34 4.37 11.10
N TYR A 77 -4.14 4.47 9.79
CA TYR A 77 -3.46 3.47 9.00
C TYR A 77 -2.03 3.23 9.51
N ARG A 78 -1.26 4.31 9.71
CA ARG A 78 0.11 4.24 10.26
C ARG A 78 0.14 3.48 11.60
N LEU A 79 -0.72 3.86 12.54
CA LEU A 79 -0.82 3.19 13.86
C LEU A 79 -1.28 1.73 13.76
N CYS A 80 -2.24 1.43 12.88
CA CYS A 80 -2.73 0.07 12.72
C CYS A 80 -1.69 -0.86 12.09
N VAL A 81 -0.88 -0.37 11.15
CA VAL A 81 0.22 -1.13 10.54
C VAL A 81 1.31 -1.44 11.58
N GLU A 82 1.73 -0.44 12.35
CA GLU A 82 2.70 -0.62 13.44
C GLU A 82 2.19 -1.66 14.46
N HIS A 83 0.88 -1.63 14.74
CA HIS A 83 0.30 -2.53 15.71
C HIS A 83 0.03 -3.96 15.20
N TRP A 84 -0.47 -4.13 13.97
CA TRP A 84 -0.76 -5.46 13.38
C TRP A 84 0.48 -6.33 13.23
N TYR A 85 1.65 -5.70 13.23
CA TYR A 85 2.95 -6.33 13.07
C TYR A 85 3.86 -5.97 14.24
N ARG A 86 3.32 -5.92 15.46
CA ARG A 86 4.12 -5.83 16.68
C ARG A 86 5.24 -6.88 16.60
N ASP A 87 6.49 -6.45 16.71
CA ASP A 87 7.72 -7.26 16.58
C ASP A 87 8.01 -7.76 15.14
N ALA A 88 7.59 -7.00 14.13
CA ALA A 88 7.94 -7.25 12.72
C ALA A 88 8.21 -5.96 11.94
N LEU A 89 9.28 -5.97 11.14
CA LEU A 89 9.61 -4.88 10.22
C LEU A 89 8.66 -4.94 9.02
N CYS A 90 8.02 -3.80 8.71
CA CYS A 90 7.02 -3.71 7.65
C CYS A 90 7.39 -2.64 6.65
N GLU A 91 7.48 -3.02 5.38
CA GLU A 91 7.76 -2.10 4.28
C GLU A 91 6.77 -2.33 3.14
N GLN A 92 6.46 -1.28 2.38
CA GLN A 92 5.70 -1.45 1.13
C GLN A 92 6.59 -2.13 0.11
N LEU A 93 6.03 -3.09 -0.65
CA LEU A 93 6.78 -3.74 -1.73
C LEU A 93 7.39 -2.70 -2.67
N SER A 94 8.68 -2.82 -2.95
CA SER A 94 9.42 -2.04 -3.93
C SER A 94 8.91 -2.33 -5.35
N ALA A 95 9.27 -1.46 -6.30
CA ALA A 95 8.93 -1.74 -7.69
C ALA A 95 9.63 -3.00 -8.19
N GLY A 96 10.81 -3.34 -7.66
CA GLY A 96 11.55 -4.57 -7.94
C GLY A 96 10.80 -5.81 -7.47
N GLU A 97 10.27 -5.79 -6.26
CA GLU A 97 9.48 -6.90 -5.72
C GLU A 97 8.15 -7.08 -6.47
N LEU A 98 7.46 -5.98 -6.79
CA LEU A 98 6.27 -6.01 -7.65
C LEU A 98 6.59 -6.59 -9.03
N THR A 99 7.75 -6.22 -9.59
CA THR A 99 8.21 -6.73 -10.89
C THR A 99 8.49 -8.23 -10.84
N LEU A 100 9.15 -8.71 -9.78
CA LEU A 100 9.41 -10.13 -9.55
C LEU A 100 8.12 -10.95 -9.46
N ALA A 101 7.12 -10.47 -8.73
CA ALA A 101 5.82 -11.11 -8.69
C ALA A 101 5.21 -11.21 -10.11
N LEU A 102 5.25 -10.13 -10.89
CA LEU A 102 4.77 -10.13 -12.28
C LEU A 102 5.60 -11.01 -13.23
N TYR A 103 6.89 -11.29 -12.93
CA TYR A 103 7.66 -12.25 -13.71
C TYR A 103 7.10 -13.66 -13.58
N ALA A 104 6.72 -14.04 -12.36
CA ALA A 104 6.23 -15.37 -12.00
C ALA A 104 4.75 -15.59 -12.29
N SER A 105 3.97 -14.54 -12.55
CA SER A 105 2.56 -14.64 -12.93
C SER A 105 2.39 -15.03 -14.39
N ASP A 106 1.15 -15.29 -14.82
CA ASP A 106 0.84 -15.61 -16.22
C ASP A 106 0.49 -14.38 -17.06
N ILE A 107 0.80 -13.16 -16.58
CA ILE A 107 0.43 -11.94 -17.30
C ILE A 107 1.03 -11.91 -18.71
N GLU A 108 0.22 -11.63 -19.73
CA GLU A 108 0.69 -11.63 -21.12
C GLU A 108 1.47 -10.36 -21.47
N VAL A 109 2.55 -10.51 -22.24
CA VAL A 109 3.38 -9.38 -22.69
C VAL A 109 2.71 -8.65 -23.84
N THR A 110 2.11 -7.50 -23.54
CA THR A 110 1.45 -6.66 -24.55
C THR A 110 2.27 -5.42 -24.91
N ARG A 111 1.76 -4.60 -25.85
CA ARG A 111 2.37 -3.30 -26.18
C ARG A 111 2.09 -2.24 -25.13
N ASP A 112 0.92 -2.29 -24.50
CA ASP A 112 0.57 -1.38 -23.42
C ASP A 112 1.23 -1.84 -22.13
N ARG A 113 2.04 -0.96 -21.54
CA ARG A 113 2.82 -1.24 -20.33
C ARG A 113 2.28 -0.48 -19.12
N SER A 114 1.11 0.13 -19.25
CA SER A 114 0.45 0.87 -18.18
C SER A 114 -0.50 -0.01 -17.40
N ALA A 115 -0.53 0.16 -16.08
CA ALA A 115 -1.49 -0.50 -15.21
C ALA A 115 -2.79 0.31 -15.06
N LEU A 116 -2.80 1.59 -15.47
CA LEU A 116 -3.87 2.55 -15.17
C LEU A 116 -5.28 2.06 -15.54
N ASP A 117 -5.44 1.48 -16.72
CA ASP A 117 -6.75 1.04 -17.24
C ASP A 117 -7.07 -0.43 -16.93
N ARG A 118 -6.19 -1.13 -16.20
CA ARG A 118 -6.28 -2.58 -15.94
C ARG A 118 -5.81 -3.00 -14.56
N LEU A 119 -5.95 -2.12 -13.57
CA LEU A 119 -5.46 -2.32 -12.20
C LEU A 119 -5.91 -3.66 -11.59
N SER A 120 -7.19 -4.02 -11.69
CA SER A 120 -7.69 -5.27 -11.10
C SER A 120 -7.05 -6.52 -11.71
N GLU A 121 -6.77 -6.51 -13.01
CA GLU A 121 -6.08 -7.60 -13.69
C GLU A 121 -4.62 -7.70 -13.23
N VAL A 122 -3.93 -6.56 -13.14
CA VAL A 122 -2.55 -6.49 -12.65
C VAL A 122 -2.46 -6.95 -11.20
N ASP A 123 -3.39 -6.55 -10.34
CA ASP A 123 -3.43 -6.95 -8.92
C ASP A 123 -3.71 -8.45 -8.76
N GLY A 124 -4.54 -9.03 -9.64
CA GLY A 124 -4.75 -10.48 -9.70
C GLY A 124 -3.44 -11.22 -10.03
N HIS A 125 -2.71 -10.74 -11.04
CA HIS A 125 -1.42 -11.32 -11.42
C HIS A 125 -0.30 -11.06 -10.40
N LEU A 126 -0.32 -9.93 -9.70
CA LEU A 126 0.58 -9.70 -8.56
C LEU A 126 0.32 -10.74 -7.46
N SER A 127 -0.94 -10.96 -7.11
CA SER A 127 -1.34 -11.93 -6.09
C SER A 127 -0.95 -13.36 -6.47
N GLU A 128 -1.14 -13.72 -7.74
CA GLU A 128 -0.67 -14.98 -8.32
C GLU A 128 0.85 -15.13 -8.21
N GLY A 129 1.60 -14.11 -8.63
CA GLY A 129 3.06 -14.10 -8.59
C GLY A 129 3.64 -14.22 -7.18
N VAL A 130 3.07 -13.45 -6.24
CA VAL A 130 3.41 -13.51 -4.81
C VAL A 130 3.16 -14.93 -4.28
N SER A 131 2.02 -15.55 -4.63
CA SER A 131 1.68 -16.90 -4.19
C SER A 131 2.64 -17.96 -4.75
N ARG A 132 3.14 -17.77 -5.98
CA ARG A 132 4.07 -18.70 -6.64
C ARG A 132 5.50 -18.59 -6.10
N LEU A 133 6.00 -17.36 -5.87
CA LEU A 133 7.37 -17.13 -5.40
C LEU A 133 7.52 -17.24 -3.88
N GLY A 134 6.48 -16.86 -3.14
CA GLY A 134 6.52 -16.67 -1.70
C GLY A 134 7.23 -15.37 -1.28
N ALA A 135 6.86 -14.87 -0.11
CA ALA A 135 7.33 -13.60 0.44
C ALA A 135 8.86 -13.51 0.60
N ARG A 136 9.50 -14.61 0.99
CA ARG A 136 10.96 -14.67 1.17
C ARG A 136 11.73 -14.44 -0.12
N THR A 137 11.26 -15.01 -1.24
CA THR A 137 11.92 -14.86 -2.54
C THR A 137 11.84 -13.43 -3.03
N LEU A 138 10.70 -12.77 -2.81
CA LEU A 138 10.53 -11.36 -3.10
C LEU A 138 11.53 -10.52 -2.30
N ALA A 139 11.59 -10.72 -0.98
CA ALA A 139 12.51 -10.00 -0.10
C ALA A 139 14.00 -10.19 -0.47
N LEU A 140 14.38 -11.39 -0.92
CA LEU A 140 15.79 -11.69 -1.23
C LEU A 140 16.25 -11.17 -2.60
N TYR A 141 15.35 -11.09 -3.58
CA TYR A 141 15.72 -10.78 -4.97
C TYR A 141 15.12 -9.48 -5.49
N GLY A 142 14.24 -8.81 -4.75
CA GLY A 142 13.66 -7.50 -5.09
C GLY A 142 14.72 -6.49 -5.50
N ASP A 143 15.78 -6.40 -4.71
CA ASP A 143 16.89 -5.47 -4.93
C ASP A 143 17.69 -5.77 -6.20
N GLU A 144 17.82 -7.04 -6.61
CA GLU A 144 18.51 -7.37 -7.86
C GLU A 144 17.72 -6.86 -9.08
N VAL A 145 16.38 -6.86 -9.02
CA VAL A 145 15.55 -6.25 -10.06
C VAL A 145 15.72 -4.73 -10.06
N GLU A 146 15.73 -4.09 -8.88
CA GLU A 146 15.98 -2.65 -8.79
C GLU A 146 17.33 -2.30 -9.39
N ARG A 147 18.39 -3.06 -9.07
CA ARG A 147 19.73 -2.87 -9.64
C ARG A 147 19.76 -3.06 -11.16
N GLU A 148 19.00 -3.99 -11.73
CA GLU A 148 18.91 -4.16 -13.20
C GLU A 148 18.34 -2.90 -13.88
N PHE A 149 17.34 -2.27 -13.26
CA PHE A 149 16.54 -1.20 -13.84
C PHE A 149 16.72 0.17 -13.17
N ASP A 150 17.80 0.33 -12.41
CA ASP A 150 18.15 1.57 -11.73
C ASP A 150 18.48 2.69 -12.74
N HIS A 151 18.76 3.89 -12.23
CA HIS A 151 19.29 5.00 -13.01
C HIS A 151 20.49 4.53 -13.88
N PRO A 152 20.63 4.99 -15.13
CA PRO A 152 21.70 4.55 -16.03
C PRO A 152 23.13 4.59 -15.45
N ASP A 153 23.38 5.48 -14.50
CA ASP A 153 24.68 5.64 -13.82
C ASP A 153 24.93 4.61 -12.69
N HIS A 154 23.88 3.92 -12.23
CA HIS A 154 23.91 2.99 -11.11
C HIS A 154 23.42 1.58 -11.50
N ARG A 155 22.76 1.44 -12.65
CA ARG A 155 22.24 0.16 -13.12
C ARG A 155 23.37 -0.85 -13.32
N VAL A 156 23.11 -2.06 -12.87
CA VAL A 156 24.01 -3.21 -13.08
C VAL A 156 23.54 -3.95 -14.33
N PRO A 157 24.42 -4.17 -15.32
CA PRO A 157 24.07 -4.96 -16.50
C PRO A 157 23.54 -6.33 -16.10
N PHE A 158 22.50 -6.81 -16.79
CA PHE A 158 21.86 -8.08 -16.44
C PHE A 158 22.86 -9.24 -16.31
N ALA A 159 23.90 -9.28 -17.14
CA ALA A 159 24.93 -10.32 -17.13
C ALA A 159 25.81 -10.33 -15.86
N GLU A 160 25.89 -9.21 -15.14
CA GLU A 160 26.69 -9.03 -13.93
C GLU A 160 25.89 -9.25 -12.63
N LEU A 161 24.56 -9.43 -12.75
CA LEU A 161 23.70 -9.79 -11.63
C LEU A 161 23.95 -11.24 -11.17
N SER A 162 23.50 -11.54 -9.96
CA SER A 162 23.72 -12.85 -9.35
C SER A 162 23.24 -13.99 -10.25
N GLU A 163 23.98 -15.10 -10.28
CA GLU A 163 23.64 -16.25 -11.11
C GLU A 163 22.26 -16.83 -10.74
N THR A 164 21.93 -16.84 -9.45
CA THR A 164 20.63 -17.28 -8.96
C THR A 164 19.50 -16.38 -9.44
N TYR A 165 19.66 -15.06 -9.42
CA TYR A 165 18.70 -14.14 -10.02
C TYR A 165 18.53 -14.43 -11.51
N ARG A 166 19.65 -14.42 -12.27
CA ARG A 166 19.63 -14.63 -13.73
C ARG A 166 18.96 -15.94 -14.16
N ALA A 167 19.15 -17.03 -13.39
CA ALA A 167 18.57 -18.33 -13.67
C ALA A 167 17.04 -18.37 -13.49
N LEU A 168 16.49 -17.51 -12.65
CA LEU A 168 15.05 -17.44 -12.36
C LEU A 168 14.32 -16.47 -13.29
N MET A 169 15.04 -15.60 -13.98
CA MET A 169 14.43 -14.48 -14.70
C MET A 169 13.94 -14.86 -16.10
N PRO A 170 12.81 -14.27 -16.55
CA PRO A 170 12.31 -14.51 -17.89
C PRO A 170 13.13 -13.78 -18.96
N ASP A 171 12.70 -13.90 -20.23
CA ASP A 171 13.33 -13.19 -21.33
C ASP A 171 13.32 -11.65 -21.16
N ALA A 172 14.23 -10.98 -21.88
CA ALA A 172 14.43 -9.54 -21.76
C ALA A 172 13.17 -8.70 -22.07
N ARG A 173 12.28 -9.19 -22.95
CA ARG A 173 11.05 -8.48 -23.31
C ARG A 173 10.05 -8.54 -22.17
N ARG A 174 9.84 -9.72 -21.56
CA ARG A 174 9.02 -9.88 -20.35
C ARG A 174 9.59 -9.08 -19.19
N ARG A 175 10.91 -9.09 -19.00
CA ARG A 175 11.57 -8.34 -17.93
C ARG A 175 11.24 -6.86 -17.95
N ARG A 176 11.40 -6.24 -19.12
CA ARG A 176 11.11 -4.82 -19.30
C ARG A 176 9.62 -4.52 -19.20
N PHE A 177 8.77 -5.38 -19.78
CA PHE A 177 7.33 -5.23 -19.72
C PHE A 177 6.81 -5.20 -18.28
N CYS A 178 7.16 -6.20 -17.46
CA CYS A 178 6.67 -6.26 -16.09
C CYS A 178 7.27 -5.15 -15.21
N ARG A 179 8.50 -4.68 -15.47
CA ARG A 179 9.07 -3.53 -14.76
C ARG A 179 8.29 -2.25 -15.04
N ASP A 180 8.05 -1.94 -16.31
CA ASP A 180 7.29 -0.75 -16.70
C ASP A 180 5.87 -0.81 -16.09
N LEU A 181 5.26 -2.00 -16.08
CA LEU A 181 3.94 -2.23 -15.50
C LEU A 181 3.91 -2.09 -13.98
N ALA A 182 4.90 -2.64 -13.27
CA ALA A 182 5.04 -2.49 -11.81
C ALA A 182 5.23 -1.02 -11.42
N VAL A 183 6.12 -0.31 -12.12
CA VAL A 183 6.33 1.13 -11.91
C VAL A 183 5.05 1.90 -12.18
N SER A 184 4.34 1.62 -13.28
CA SER A 184 3.05 2.28 -13.57
C SER A 184 2.00 2.00 -12.48
N ARG A 185 1.90 0.75 -12.01
CA ARG A 185 0.97 0.34 -10.97
C ARG A 185 1.27 1.08 -9.66
N GLN A 186 2.54 1.18 -9.26
CA GLN A 186 2.91 1.75 -7.97
C GLN A 186 2.41 3.19 -7.77
N TRP A 187 2.26 3.95 -8.85
CA TRP A 187 1.72 5.31 -8.86
C TRP A 187 0.19 5.36 -8.86
N ALA A 188 -0.46 4.26 -9.19
CA ALA A 188 -1.90 4.17 -9.46
C ALA A 188 -2.70 3.51 -8.32
N ALA A 189 -2.06 2.72 -7.45
CA ALA A 189 -2.71 2.08 -6.32
C ALA A 189 -1.73 1.74 -5.18
N PRO A 190 -2.21 1.59 -3.93
CA PRO A 190 -1.39 1.23 -2.78
C PRO A 190 -0.62 -0.07 -2.99
N ARG A 191 0.67 -0.08 -2.64
CA ARG A 191 1.55 -1.25 -2.76
C ARG A 191 1.28 -2.22 -1.61
N PRO A 192 1.28 -3.55 -1.81
CA PRO A 192 1.20 -4.52 -0.71
C PRO A 192 2.34 -4.34 0.31
N LEU A 193 2.17 -4.82 1.54
CA LEU A 193 3.26 -4.85 2.53
C LEU A 193 4.05 -6.14 2.42
N LEU A 194 5.37 -6.03 2.52
CA LEU A 194 6.26 -7.08 2.96
C LEU A 194 6.46 -6.95 4.46
N VAL A 195 6.32 -8.06 5.17
CA VAL A 195 6.46 -8.18 6.61
C VAL A 195 7.59 -9.15 6.90
N VAL A 196 8.54 -8.72 7.72
CA VAL A 196 9.66 -9.54 8.19
C VAL A 196 9.52 -9.71 9.69
N PHE A 197 9.28 -10.94 10.14
CA PHE A 197 9.15 -11.28 11.56
C PHE A 197 10.52 -11.54 12.18
N ASP A 198 10.69 -11.17 13.45
CA ASP A 198 11.95 -11.34 14.20
C ASP A 198 12.46 -12.79 14.24
N GLU A 199 11.55 -13.77 14.16
CA GLU A 199 11.89 -15.21 14.09
C GLU A 199 12.33 -15.69 12.69
N GLY A 200 12.48 -14.78 11.71
CA GLY A 200 12.96 -15.07 10.36
C GLY A 200 11.87 -15.46 9.35
N GLY A 201 10.61 -15.18 9.66
CA GLY A 201 9.47 -15.39 8.77
C GLY A 201 9.22 -14.21 7.82
N TYR A 202 8.58 -14.46 6.68
CA TYR A 202 8.15 -13.41 5.74
C TYR A 202 6.68 -13.59 5.38
N ALA A 203 5.94 -12.48 5.30
CA ALA A 203 4.59 -12.46 4.75
C ALA A 203 4.41 -11.29 3.77
N VAL A 204 3.54 -11.49 2.77
CA VAL A 204 3.04 -10.39 1.93
C VAL A 204 1.55 -10.25 2.18
N GLY A 205 1.15 -9.06 2.58
CA GLY A 205 -0.24 -8.74 2.91
C GLY A 205 -0.77 -7.57 2.09
N ALA A 206 -2.08 -7.52 1.92
CA ALA A 206 -2.72 -6.33 1.39
C ALA A 206 -2.52 -5.16 2.36
N VAL A 207 -2.12 -4.01 1.81
CA VAL A 207 -2.30 -2.72 2.46
C VAL A 207 -3.80 -2.38 2.37
N PRO A 208 -4.56 -2.34 3.48
CA PRO A 208 -5.81 -1.58 3.42
C PRO A 208 -5.42 -0.13 3.10
N PRO A 209 -6.08 0.56 2.17
CA PRO A 209 -5.62 1.87 1.71
C PRO A 209 -5.34 2.81 2.88
N GLU A 210 -4.25 3.59 2.77
CA GLU A 210 -3.90 4.65 3.73
C GLU A 210 -5.11 5.50 4.10
N ASN A 211 -6.03 5.67 3.13
CA ASN A 211 -7.34 6.22 3.36
C ASN A 211 -8.36 5.73 2.30
N PRO A 212 -9.58 5.30 2.67
CA PRO A 212 -10.66 5.02 1.71
C PRO A 212 -10.93 6.18 0.72
N HIS A 213 -10.69 7.43 1.13
CA HIS A 213 -10.83 8.59 0.26
C HIS A 213 -9.64 8.79 -0.71
N LEU A 214 -8.45 8.26 -0.41
CA LEU A 214 -7.32 8.28 -1.34
C LEU A 214 -7.61 7.38 -2.56
N ILE A 215 -8.23 6.21 -2.35
CA ILE A 215 -8.72 5.36 -3.45
C ILE A 215 -9.73 6.10 -4.31
N ALA A 216 -10.65 6.85 -3.70
CA ALA A 216 -11.64 7.62 -4.43
C ALA A 216 -11.01 8.79 -5.22
N PHE A 217 -10.04 9.50 -4.64
CA PHE A 217 -9.26 10.53 -5.32
C PHE A 217 -8.49 9.95 -6.52
N HIS A 218 -7.78 8.83 -6.34
CA HIS A 218 -7.10 8.14 -7.44
C HIS A 218 -8.09 7.67 -8.52
N ARG A 219 -9.29 7.20 -8.15
CA ARG A 219 -10.36 6.82 -9.08
C ARG A 219 -11.05 8.01 -9.77
N ALA A 220 -11.07 9.19 -9.14
CA ALA A 220 -11.74 10.39 -9.66
C ALA A 220 -10.82 11.24 -10.55
N PHE A 221 -9.51 11.27 -10.27
CA PHE A 221 -8.53 12.12 -10.97
C PHE A 221 -7.64 11.38 -11.98
N LEU A 222 -7.60 10.04 -11.97
CA LEU A 222 -7.07 9.27 -13.11
C LEU A 222 -8.24 9.02 -14.08
N PRO A 223 -8.21 9.59 -15.30
CA PRO A 223 -9.38 9.62 -16.15
C PRO A 223 -9.83 8.21 -16.51
N ARG A 224 -11.14 8.00 -16.37
CA ARG A 224 -11.91 6.82 -16.81
C ARG A 224 -11.25 6.15 -18.01
N SER A 225 -10.84 4.90 -17.81
CA SER A 225 -10.54 3.95 -18.86
C SER A 225 -11.47 4.15 -20.06
N ARG A 226 -10.91 4.41 -21.25
CA ARG A 226 -11.64 4.74 -22.49
C ARG A 226 -12.78 3.76 -22.83
N ARG A 227 -12.81 2.56 -22.25
CA ARG A 227 -13.89 1.57 -22.41
C ARG A 227 -15.25 2.06 -21.92
N ALA A 228 -15.34 2.96 -20.93
CA ALA A 228 -16.62 3.49 -20.47
C ALA A 228 -17.23 4.54 -21.42
N GLN A 229 -16.41 5.19 -22.26
CA GLN A 229 -16.91 6.17 -23.24
C GLN A 229 -17.38 5.52 -24.56
N MET A 230 -16.88 4.34 -24.90
CA MET A 230 -17.34 3.62 -26.11
C MET A 230 -18.67 2.86 -25.91
N GLY A 231 -19.10 2.63 -24.66
CA GLY A 231 -20.40 2.01 -24.35
C GLY A 231 -21.58 2.98 -24.22
N SER A 232 -21.33 4.29 -24.31
CA SER A 232 -22.36 5.34 -24.24
C SER A 232 -22.65 6.00 -25.60
N ALA A 233 -22.03 5.49 -26.67
CA ALA A 233 -22.24 5.94 -28.04
C ALA A 233 -22.65 4.77 -28.96
N ALA A 234 -23.55 3.93 -28.45
CA ALA A 234 -24.26 2.91 -29.22
C ALA A 234 -25.76 3.05 -28.95
#